data_AF-A0A1M5L538-F1
#
_entry.id   AF-A0A1M5L538-F1
#
_cell.length_a   1.000
_cell.length_b   1.000
_cell.length_c   1.000
_cell.angle_alpha   90.00
_cell.angle_beta   90.00
_cell.angle_gamma   90.00
#
_symmetry.space_group_name_H-M   'P 1'
#
loop_
_entity.id
_entity.type
_entity.pdbx_description
1 polymer ?
#
loop_
_entity_poly.entity_id
_entity_poly.type
_entity_poly.pdbx_seq_one_letter_code
_entity_poly.pdbx_strand_id
1 'polypeptide(L)' 'MKNLKKISRENLKSVKGGITQECAAYWGSGQPYYKTQAACLQAASTNNPDDFYTCHNQCGRWYVL' A
#
# COMPACT_ATOMS: atom_id res chain seq x y z
N MET A 1 -24.33 -4.58 -39.55
CA MET A 1 -24.47 -3.64 -38.42
C MET A 1 -23.66 -4.14 -37.24
N LYS A 2 -22.73 -3.34 -36.70
CA LYS A 2 -22.39 -3.34 -35.27
C LYS A 2 -21.58 -2.08 -34.98
N ASN A 3 -22.31 -1.03 -34.60
CA ASN A 3 -21.75 0.17 -34.00
C ASN A 3 -20.94 -0.25 -32.77
N LEU A 4 -19.61 -0.17 -32.83
CA LEU A 4 -18.80 -0.18 -31.61
C LEU A 4 -19.17 1.09 -30.85
N LYS A 5 -20.08 0.95 -29.88
CA LYS A 5 -20.37 2.00 -28.90
C LYS A 5 -19.04 2.39 -28.28
N LYS A 6 -18.59 3.61 -28.56
CA LYS A 6 -17.57 4.32 -27.80
C LYS A 6 -18.03 4.27 -26.34
N ILE A 7 -17.48 3.33 -25.58
CA ILE A 7 -17.59 3.36 -24.13
C ILE A 7 -16.89 4.66 -23.74
N SER A 8 -17.70 5.65 -23.39
CA SER A 8 -17.23 6.90 -22.81
C SER A 8 -16.33 6.55 -21.64
N ARG A 9 -15.07 7.02 -21.69
CA ARG A 9 -14.02 6.84 -20.66
C ARG A 9 -14.46 7.27 -19.25
N GLU A 10 -15.62 7.91 -19.15
CA GLU A 10 -16.28 8.41 -17.96
C GLU A 10 -16.82 7.30 -17.04
N ASN A 11 -17.00 6.08 -17.56
CA ASN A 11 -17.40 4.90 -16.79
C ASN A 11 -16.30 3.84 -16.71
N LEU A 12 -15.03 4.24 -16.81
CA LEU A 12 -13.92 3.42 -16.32
C LEU A 12 -14.00 3.42 -14.79
N LYS A 13 -14.98 2.65 -14.30
CA LYS A 13 -15.20 2.33 -12.90
C LYS A 13 -13.85 2.14 -12.25
N SER A 14 -13.56 2.95 -11.23
CA SER A 14 -12.54 2.65 -10.22
C SER A 14 -12.46 1.15 -10.09
N VAL A 15 -11.34 0.59 -10.56
CA VAL A 15 -11.14 -0.85 -10.63
C VAL A 15 -11.35 -1.37 -9.22
N LYS A 16 -12.52 -1.99 -9.00
CA LYS A 16 -12.91 -2.61 -7.73
C LYS A 16 -12.01 -3.84 -7.60
N GLY A 17 -10.82 -3.62 -7.06
CA GLY A 17 -9.73 -4.60 -7.01
C GLY A 17 -8.32 -4.01 -7.21
N GLY A 18 -8.21 -2.74 -7.60
CA GLY A 18 -6.94 -2.03 -7.67
C GLY A 18 -6.49 -1.50 -6.31
N ILE A 19 -5.20 -1.53 -6.05
CA ILE A 19 -4.55 -0.79 -4.96
C ILE A 19 -4.84 0.71 -5.12
N THR A 20 -5.18 1.40 -4.03
CA THR A 20 -5.38 2.86 -4.06
C THR A 20 -4.08 3.56 -4.46
N GLN A 21 -4.17 4.74 -5.07
CA GLN A 21 -2.97 5.49 -5.51
C GLN A 21 -2.01 5.76 -4.33
N GLU A 22 -2.55 6.00 -3.13
CA GLU A 22 -1.78 6.19 -1.90
C GLU A 22 -0.98 4.94 -1.52
N CYS A 23 -1.62 3.78 -1.59
CA CYS A 23 -0.93 2.53 -1.32
C CYS A 23 0.08 2.19 -2.41
N ALA A 24 -0.18 2.52 -3.67
CA ALA A 24 0.79 2.36 -4.75
C ALA A 24 2.02 3.25 -4.53
N ALA A 25 1.84 4.48 -4.02
CA ALA A 25 2.94 5.36 -3.64
C ALA A 25 3.78 4.77 -2.51
N TYR A 26 3.15 4.21 -1.47
CA TYR A 26 3.87 3.50 -0.40
C TYR A 26 4.62 2.28 -0.92
N TRP A 27 4.00 1.48 -1.80
CA TRP A 27 4.62 0.29 -2.36
C TRP A 27 5.79 0.64 -3.30
N GLY A 28 5.75 1.81 -3.93
CA GLY A 28 6.83 2.37 -4.77
C GLY A 28 7.86 3.21 -4.00
N SER A 29 7.66 3.48 -2.71
CA SER A 29 8.55 4.30 -1.87
C SER A 29 9.93 3.66 -1.67
N GLY A 30 10.06 2.35 -1.93
CA GLY A 30 11.30 1.60 -1.66
C GLY A 30 11.54 1.33 -0.17
N GLN A 31 10.61 1.75 0.70
CA GLN A 31 10.67 1.47 2.13
C GLN A 31 10.50 -0.02 2.42
N PRO A 32 11.25 -0.56 3.41
CA PRO A 32 11.08 -1.94 3.84
C PRO A 32 9.68 -2.13 4.40
N TYR A 33 9.04 -3.24 4.01
CA TYR A 33 7.71 -3.60 4.47
C TYR A 33 7.67 -5.01 5.03
N TYR A 34 6.74 -5.22 5.96
CA TYR A 34 6.53 -6.47 6.67
C TYR A 34 5.11 -6.96 6.44
N LYS A 35 4.92 -8.29 6.49
CA LYS A 35 3.60 -8.90 6.30
C LYS A 35 2.73 -8.82 7.55
N THR A 36 3.33 -8.69 8.73
CA THR A 36 2.63 -8.66 10.02
C THR A 36 3.13 -7.51 10.89
N GLN A 37 2.26 -7.01 11.77
CA GLN A 37 2.60 -5.96 12.72
C GLN A 37 3.74 -6.40 13.64
N ALA A 38 3.69 -7.63 14.13
CA ALA A 38 4.71 -8.18 15.02
C ALA A 38 6.10 -8.17 14.37
N ALA A 39 6.22 -8.56 13.10
CA ALA A 39 7.50 -8.51 12.39
C ALA A 39 8.01 -7.08 12.21
N CYS A 40 7.11 -6.12 11.95
CA CYS A 40 7.46 -4.71 11.88
C CYS A 40 7.98 -4.19 13.22
N LEU A 41 7.29 -4.47 14.32
CA LEU A 41 7.69 -4.03 15.66
C LEU A 41 9.03 -4.65 16.07
N GLN A 42 9.24 -5.95 15.81
CA GLN A 42 10.51 -6.61 16.10
C GLN A 42 11.67 -6.00 15.30
N ALA A 43 11.46 -5.72 14.01
CA ALA A 43 12.50 -5.10 13.18
C ALA A 43 12.83 -3.68 13.63
N ALA A 44 11.83 -2.93 14.09
CA ALA A 44 12.02 -1.59 14.62
C ALA A 44 12.82 -1.61 15.94
N SER A 45 12.42 -2.46 16.88
CA SER A 45 13.13 -2.64 18.17
C SER A 45 14.56 -3.16 18.03
N THR A 46 14.87 -3.90 16.95
CA THR A 46 16.22 -4.43 16.71
C THR A 46 17.21 -3.33 16.30
N ASN A 47 16.75 -2.30 15.60
CA ASN A 47 17.65 -1.28 15.06
C ASN A 47 17.95 -0.17 16.07
N ASN A 48 16.96 0.30 16.86
CA ASN A 48 17.21 1.23 17.96
C ASN A 48 16.19 1.02 19.09
N PRO A 49 16.60 0.56 20.30
CA PRO A 49 15.68 0.28 21.40
C PRO A 49 15.16 1.54 22.13
N ASP A 50 15.70 2.72 21.83
CA ASP A 50 15.35 4.00 22.48
C ASP A 50 14.39 4.87 21.64
N ASP A 51 14.20 4.53 20.36
CA ASP A 51 13.37 5.29 19.44
C ASP A 51 11.95 4.70 19.40
N PHE A 52 10.93 5.56 19.53
CA PHE A 52 9.52 5.17 19.51
C PHE A 52 9.07 4.93 18.07
N TYR A 53 9.51 3.81 17.50
CA TYR A 53 9.04 3.40 16.19
C TYR A 53 7.58 2.98 16.23
N THR A 54 6.82 3.44 15.24
CA THR A 54 5.43 3.03 15.06
C THR A 54 5.30 2.24 13.77
N CYS A 55 4.44 1.22 13.79
CA CYS A 55 4.17 0.40 12.62
C CYS A 55 2.88 0.86 11.96
N HIS A 56 2.98 1.30 10.71
CA HIS A 56 1.83 1.76 9.93
C HIS A 56 1.41 0.72 8.90
N ASN A 57 0.12 0.38 8.87
CA ASN A 57 -0.41 -0.54 7.85
C ASN A 57 -0.90 0.24 6.63
N GLN A 58 -0.27 0.02 5.49
CA GLN A 58 -0.72 0.54 4.20
C GLN A 58 -1.09 -0.59 3.25
N CYS A 59 -2.40 -0.75 3.05
CA CYS A 59 -3.02 -1.77 2.21
C CYS A 59 -2.46 -3.19 2.44
N GLY A 60 -2.38 -3.61 3.71
CA GLY A 60 -1.95 -4.97 4.07
C GLY A 60 -0.43 -5.16 4.16
N ARG A 61 0.36 -4.09 4.06
CA ARG A 61 1.80 -4.09 4.31
C ARG A 61 2.12 -3.18 5.49
N TRP A 62 2.99 -3.63 6.38
CA TRP A 62 3.41 -2.88 7.56
C TRP A 62 4.74 -2.18 7.31
N TYR A 63 4.82 -0.89 7.57
CA TYR A 63 6.02 -0.08 7.41
C TYR A 63 6.45 0.47 8.77
N VAL A 64 7.75 0.55 9.01
CA VAL A 64 8.30 1.23 10.18
C VAL A 64 8.33 2.73 9.87
N LEU A 65 7.71 3.53 10.73
CA LEU A 65 7.74 5.00 10.72
C LEU A 65 8.67 5.52 11.81
#